data_AF-A0A5Q5BRT2-F1
#
_entry.id   AF-A0A5Q5BRT2-F1
#
_cell.length_a   1.000
_cell.length_b   1.000
_cell.length_c   1.000
_cell.angle_alpha   90.00
_cell.angle_beta   90.00
_cell.angle_gamma   90.00
#
_symmetry.space_group_name_H-M   'P 1'
#
loop_
_entity.id
_entity.type
_entity.pdbx_description
1 polymer ?
#
loop_
_entity_poly.entity_id
_entity_poly.type
_entity_poly.pdbx_seq_one_letter_code
_entity_poly.pdbx_strand_id
1 'polypeptide(L)'
;MDAMDAVEALSARLATLPVTGMSRAEAQAALMRLGRLREQLQEVERRLTGRLVASGSPSQFGARTWADVLAQRLRISPGEAQRRIAEAVSEGPSAA
;
A
#
# COMPACT_ATOMS: atom_id res chain seq x y z
N MET A 1 -0.31 16.43 -13.96
CA MET A 1 -0.39 15.82 -12.63
C MET A 1 -1.04 14.47 -12.82
N ASP A 2 -0.26 13.41 -12.68
CA ASP A 2 -0.80 12.06 -12.73
C ASP A 2 -1.44 11.65 -11.39
N ALA A 3 -1.92 10.41 -11.29
CA ALA A 3 -2.58 9.92 -10.08
C ALA A 3 -1.64 9.85 -8.87
N MET A 4 -0.35 9.57 -9.07
CA MET A 4 0.63 9.49 -7.98
C MET A 4 1.00 10.88 -7.49
N ASP A 5 1.17 11.85 -8.40
CA ASP A 5 1.37 13.25 -8.03
C ASP A 5 0.20 13.78 -7.18
N ALA A 6 -1.03 13.39 -7.51
CA ALA A 6 -2.23 13.79 -6.77
C ALA A 6 -2.27 13.17 -5.35
N VAL A 7 -1.80 11.93 -5.19
CA VAL A 7 -1.66 11.27 -3.88
C VAL A 7 -0.61 11.96 -3.03
N GLU A 8 0.54 12.33 -3.60
CA GLU A 8 1.58 13.08 -2.90
C GLU A 8 1.09 14.45 -2.44
N ALA A 9 0.38 15.18 -3.31
CA ALA A 9 -0.23 16.47 -2.97
C ALA A 9 -1.29 16.33 -1.86
N LEU A 10 -2.13 15.29 -1.90
CA LEU A 10 -3.10 15.00 -0.83
C LEU A 10 -2.39 14.69 0.50
N SER A 11 -1.33 13.86 0.46
CA SER A 11 -0.54 13.51 1.63
C SER A 11 0.05 14.74 2.31
N ALA A 12 0.64 15.65 1.52
CA ALA A 12 1.15 16.93 2.01
C ALA A 12 0.05 17.77 2.70
N ARG A 13 -1.17 17.80 2.13
CA ARG A 13 -2.31 18.50 2.73
C ARG A 13 -2.83 17.84 4.01
N LEU A 14 -2.80 16.50 4.08
CA LEU A 14 -3.18 15.77 5.30
C LEU A 14 -2.20 16.03 6.44
N ALA A 15 -0.90 16.21 6.13
CA ALA A 15 0.11 16.54 7.12
C ALA A 15 -0.11 17.90 7.80
N THR A 16 -0.84 18.82 7.15
CA THR A 16 -1.16 20.16 7.70
C THR A 16 -2.57 20.24 8.32
N LEU A 17 -3.23 19.11 8.57
CA LEU A 17 -4.59 19.09 9.11
C LEU A 17 -4.61 19.67 10.54
N PRO A 18 -5.52 20.62 10.87
CA PRO A 18 -5.53 21.28 12.18
C PRO A 18 -6.19 20.40 13.26
N VAL A 19 -5.52 19.32 13.66
CA VAL A 19 -6.05 18.30 14.58
C VAL A 19 -6.39 18.89 15.96
N THR A 20 -5.58 19.81 16.48
CA THR A 20 -5.76 20.38 17.83
C THR A 20 -7.07 21.16 18.02
N GLY A 21 -7.65 21.68 16.93
CA GLY A 21 -8.90 22.44 16.96
C GLY A 21 -10.16 21.60 16.75
N MET A 22 -10.03 20.30 16.49
CA MET A 22 -11.18 19.45 16.17
C MET A 22 -11.97 19.08 17.43
N SER A 23 -13.30 19.18 17.33
CA SER A 23 -14.20 18.50 18.25
C SER A 23 -14.06 16.98 18.14
N ARG A 24 -14.54 16.25 19.15
CA ARG A 24 -14.58 14.78 19.14
C ARG A 24 -15.29 14.23 17.89
N ALA A 25 -16.43 14.81 17.52
CA ALA A 25 -17.22 14.36 16.38
C ALA A 25 -16.47 14.55 15.05
N GLU A 26 -15.77 15.68 14.89
CA GLU A 26 -14.93 15.95 13.70
C GLU A 26 -13.75 14.98 13.61
N ALA A 27 -13.06 14.73 14.72
CA ALA A 27 -11.96 13.78 14.78
C ALA A 27 -12.43 12.35 14.42
N GLN A 28 -13.58 11.92 14.94
CA GLN A 28 -14.15 10.61 14.60
C GLN A 28 -14.53 10.51 13.12
N ALA A 29 -15.16 11.55 12.56
CA ALA A 29 -15.50 11.60 11.14
C ALA A 29 -14.24 11.58 10.24
N ALA A 30 -13.17 12.27 10.65
CA ALA A 30 -11.89 12.25 9.97
C ALA A 30 -11.25 10.85 9.99
N LEU A 31 -11.22 10.18 11.14
CA LEU A 31 -10.70 8.81 11.27
C LEU A 31 -11.46 7.81 10.39
N MET A 32 -12.80 7.90 10.34
CA MET A 32 -13.63 7.07 9.45
C MET A 32 -13.29 7.26 7.97
N ARG A 33 -13.05 8.51 7.54
CA ARG A 33 -12.66 8.82 6.16
C ARG A 33 -11.25 8.31 5.86
N LEU A 34 -10.30 8.51 6.77
CA LEU A 34 -8.93 8.01 6.65
C LEU A 34 -8.87 6.47 6.62
N GLY A 35 -9.74 5.79 7.37
CA GLY A 35 -9.89 4.34 7.34
C GLY A 35 -10.22 3.84 5.94
N ARG A 36 -11.28 4.39 5.32
CA ARG A 36 -11.68 4.04 3.95
C ARG A 36 -10.58 4.30 2.92
N LEU A 37 -9.88 5.44 3.04
CA LEU A 37 -8.75 5.75 2.15
C LEU A 37 -7.61 4.73 2.31
N ARG A 38 -7.33 4.29 3.54
CA ARG A 38 -6.30 3.28 3.81
C ARG A 38 -6.68 1.91 3.24
N GLU A 39 -7.95 1.52 3.31
CA GLU A 39 -8.44 0.29 2.68
C GLU A 39 -8.27 0.33 1.16
N GLN A 40 -8.65 1.44 0.52
CA GLN A 40 -8.46 1.63 -0.92
C GLN A 40 -6.99 1.63 -1.33
N LEU A 41 -6.12 2.25 -0.53
CA LEU A 41 -4.68 2.25 -0.79
C LEU A 41 -4.09 0.83 -0.68
N GLN A 42 -4.45 0.09 0.38
CA GLN A 42 -4.01 -1.30 0.56
C GLN A 42 -4.46 -2.19 -0.59
N GLU A 43 -5.68 -1.99 -1.10
CA GLU A 43 -6.17 -2.70 -2.29
C GLU A 43 -5.28 -2.47 -3.51
N VAL A 44 -4.91 -1.21 -3.75
CA VAL A 44 -4.03 -0.85 -4.86
C VAL A 44 -2.63 -1.45 -4.65
N GLU A 45 -2.03 -1.28 -3.47
CA GLU A 45 -0.72 -1.86 -3.14
C GLU A 45 -0.70 -3.39 -3.35
N ARG A 46 -1.77 -4.07 -2.93
CA ARG A 46 -1.93 -5.50 -3.08
C ARG A 46 -1.96 -5.93 -4.55
N ARG A 47 -2.78 -5.28 -5.39
CA ARG A 47 -2.83 -5.55 -6.84
C ARG A 47 -1.50 -5.27 -7.53
N LEU A 48 -0.84 -4.17 -7.17
CA LEU A 48 0.50 -3.83 -7.69
C LEU A 48 1.52 -4.92 -7.31
N THR A 49 1.49 -5.38 -6.06
CA THR A 49 2.37 -6.44 -5.55
C THR A 49 2.12 -7.76 -6.28
N GLY A 50 0.86 -8.18 -6.43
CA GLY A 50 0.50 -9.38 -7.19
C GLY A 50 0.96 -9.31 -8.65
N ARG A 51 0.80 -8.16 -9.31
CA ARG A 51 1.29 -7.95 -10.68
C ARG A 51 2.82 -8.08 -10.77
N LEU A 52 3.55 -7.52 -9.81
CA LEU A 52 5.02 -7.64 -9.78
C LEU A 52 5.44 -9.10 -9.63
N VAL A 53 4.86 -9.82 -8.67
CA VAL A 53 5.15 -11.23 -8.42
C VAL A 53 4.82 -12.12 -9.63
N ALA A 54 3.75 -11.80 -10.38
CA ALA A 54 3.36 -12.53 -11.58
C ALA A 54 4.19 -12.19 -12.83
N SER A 55 5.04 -11.16 -12.79
CA SER A 55 5.76 -10.65 -13.98
C SER A 55 7.00 -11.46 -14.38
N GLY A 56 7.42 -12.45 -13.58
CA GLY A 56 8.61 -13.24 -13.88
C GLY A 56 9.09 -14.10 -12.73
N SER A 57 10.35 -14.54 -12.79
CA SER A 57 11.01 -15.24 -11.68
C SER A 57 11.93 -14.29 -10.90
N PRO A 58 12.08 -14.44 -9.57
CA PRO A 58 12.99 -13.62 -8.77
C PRO A 58 14.44 -13.59 -9.29
N SER A 59 14.88 -14.69 -9.92
CA SER A 59 16.22 -14.82 -10.49
C SER A 59 16.51 -13.82 -11.61
N GLN A 60 15.49 -13.40 -12.37
CA GLN A 60 15.63 -12.34 -13.39
C GLN A 60 15.98 -10.98 -12.76
N PHE A 61 15.71 -10.83 -11.46
CA PHE A 61 16.02 -9.64 -10.66
C PHE A 61 17.21 -9.85 -9.72
N GLY A 62 17.99 -10.92 -9.91
CA GLY A 62 19.18 -11.22 -9.11
C GLY A 62 18.88 -11.69 -7.68
N ALA A 63 17.66 -12.12 -7.40
CA ALA A 63 17.22 -12.52 -6.07
C ALA A 63 16.78 -14.00 -6.02
N ARG A 64 16.82 -14.58 -4.82
CA ARG A 64 16.33 -15.95 -4.59
C ARG A 64 14.83 -16.01 -4.40
N THR A 65 14.25 -14.99 -3.78
CA THR A 65 12.82 -14.92 -3.50
C THR A 65 12.23 -13.57 -3.92
N TRP A 66 10.91 -13.54 -4.17
CA TRP A 66 10.22 -12.28 -4.41
C TRP A 66 10.25 -11.34 -3.21
N ALA A 67 10.31 -11.88 -1.99
CA ALA A 67 10.46 -11.08 -0.78
C ALA A 67 11.77 -10.31 -0.76
N ASP A 68 12.88 -10.93 -1.21
CA ASP A 68 14.18 -10.25 -1.33
C ASP A 68 14.12 -9.12 -2.37
N VAL A 69 13.49 -9.36 -3.53
CA VAL A 69 13.30 -8.33 -4.58
C VAL A 69 12.54 -7.13 -4.02
N LEU A 70 11.40 -7.36 -3.37
CA LEU A 70 10.56 -6.28 -2.85
C LEU A 70 11.22 -5.57 -1.66
N ALA A 71 11.87 -6.30 -0.75
CA ALA A 71 12.61 -5.71 0.37
C ALA A 71 13.68 -4.74 -0.12
N GLN A 72 14.46 -5.12 -1.13
CA GLN A 72 15.49 -4.27 -1.71
C GLN A 72 14.89 -3.06 -2.44
N ARG A 73 13.89 -3.27 -3.31
CA ARG A 73 13.35 -2.19 -4.16
C ARG A 73 12.48 -1.20 -3.41
N LEU A 74 11.67 -1.68 -2.47
CA LEU A 74 10.77 -0.84 -1.67
C LEU A 74 11.41 -0.37 -0.36
N ARG A 75 12.64 -0.82 -0.05
CA ARG A 75 13.37 -0.52 1.20
C ARG A 75 12.57 -0.87 2.46
N ILE A 76 11.97 -2.06 2.45
CA ILE A 76 11.18 -2.64 3.54
C ILE A 76 11.88 -3.87 4.11
N SER A 77 11.46 -4.33 5.28
CA SER A 77 12.00 -5.58 5.84
C SER A 77 11.56 -6.79 5.00
N PRO A 78 12.35 -7.88 4.97
CA PRO A 78 11.94 -9.12 4.32
C PRO A 78 10.61 -9.68 4.87
N GLY A 79 10.35 -9.54 6.17
CA GLY A 79 9.10 -9.98 6.78
C GLY A 79 7.89 -9.15 6.32
N GLU A 80 8.04 -7.84 6.15
CA GLU A 80 7.01 -6.98 5.56
C GLU A 80 6.77 -7.32 4.09
N ALA A 81 7.84 -7.58 3.33
CA ALA A 81 7.73 -8.02 1.95
C ALA A 81 6.97 -9.36 1.83
N GLN A 82 7.29 -10.35 2.68
CA GLN A 82 6.58 -11.62 2.75
C GLN A 82 5.10 -11.43 3.07
N ARG A 83 4.78 -10.57 4.04
CA ARG A 83 3.39 -10.24 4.40
C ARG A 83 2.62 -9.67 3.21
N ARG A 84 3.16 -8.65 2.53
CA ARG A 84 2.52 -8.06 1.34
C ARG A 84 2.32 -9.06 0.21
N ILE A 85 3.28 -9.97 -0.01
CA ILE A 85 3.13 -11.04 -1.00
C ILE A 85 2.01 -12.00 -0.59
N ALA A 86 1.96 -12.42 0.67
CA ALA A 86 0.91 -13.32 1.16
C ALA A 86 -0.48 -12.68 1.03
N GLU A 87 -0.62 -11.41 1.42
CA GLU A 87 -1.84 -10.63 1.25
C GLU A 87 -2.27 -10.51 -0.23
N ALA A 88 -1.32 -10.37 -1.15
CA ALA A 88 -1.57 -10.31 -2.60
C ALA A 88 -1.93 -11.65 -3.26
N VAL A 89 -1.39 -12.75 -2.76
CA VAL A 89 -1.68 -14.09 -3.28
C VAL A 89 -2.99 -14.65 -2.70
N SER A 90 -3.38 -14.21 -1.50
CA SER A 90 -4.63 -14.66 -0.84
C SER A 90 -5.91 -14.22 -1.58
N GLU A 91 -5.79 -13.34 -2.59
CA GLU A 91 -6.88 -12.93 -3.48
C GLU A 91 -6.87 -13.59 -4.87
N GLY A 92 -6.18 -14.73 -5.04
CA GLY A 92 -6.31 -15.58 -6.24
C GLY A 92 -7.71 -16.24 -6.36
N PRO A 93 -8.11 -16.66 -7.58
CA PRO A 93 -9.42 -16.38 -8.19
C PRO A 93 -10.58 -17.20 -7.60
N SER A 94 -11.26 -16.66 -6.59
CA SER A 94 -12.60 -17.11 -6.21
C SER A 94 -13.35 -16.00 -5.48
N ALA A 95 -13.52 -14.88 -6.15
CA ALA A 95 -14.52 -13.88 -5.79
C ALA A 95 -15.08 -13.29 -7.10
N ALA A 96 -15.84 -14.12 -7.82
CA ALA A 96 -16.72 -13.74 -8.92
C ALA A 96 -18.11 -14.28 -8.60
#